data_AF-A0A6G3WJL1-F1
#
_entry.id   AF-A0A6G3WJL1-F1
#
_cell.length_a   1.000
_cell.length_b   1.000
_cell.length_c   1.000
_cell.angle_alpha   90.00
_cell.angle_beta   90.00
_cell.angle_gamma   90.00
#
_symmetry.space_group_name_H-M   'P 1'
#
loop_
_entity.id
_entity.type
_entity.pdbx_description
1 polymer ?
#
loop_
_entity_poly.entity_id
_entity_poly.type
_entity_poly.pdbx_seq_one_letter_code
_entity_poly.pdbx_strand_id
1 'polypeptide(L)'
;DRTPAGARHPLTTLMERVADVFVAMGYEIAEGPEVEAEWFNFDALNFVPDHPARQMQDTFFVQGTTPDGKATEGDESGVVLRTHTSPVQARSLLERKPPVYVVCPGRVYRTDELDATHTPVFHQIELLAVDEGLTMADLKGTLDHMVQALFGPDMKTRLRPNFFPFTEPSA
;
A
#
# COMPACT_ATOMS: atom_id res chain seq x y z
N ASP A 1 -24.95 5.96 35.31
CA ASP A 1 -23.80 5.58 34.47
C ASP A 1 -22.62 6.50 34.68
N ARG A 2 -21.48 5.95 35.14
CA ARG A 2 -20.22 6.69 35.35
C ARG A 2 -19.04 5.94 34.71
N THR A 3 -19.24 5.42 33.51
CA THR A 3 -18.16 4.81 32.74
C THR A 3 -17.53 5.89 31.86
N PRO A 4 -16.22 6.22 32.00
CA PRO A 4 -15.55 7.16 31.10
C PRO A 4 -15.66 6.70 29.64
N ALA A 5 -15.93 7.63 28.73
CA ALA A 5 -15.96 7.31 27.30
C ALA A 5 -14.56 6.98 26.78
N GLY A 6 -14.44 5.90 26.01
CA GLY A 6 -13.22 5.59 25.26
C GLY A 6 -13.09 6.43 23.99
N ALA A 7 -11.95 6.32 23.31
CA ALA A 7 -11.73 6.93 22.00
C ALA A 7 -10.97 5.96 21.10
N ARG A 8 -11.31 5.98 19.80
CA ARG A 8 -10.60 5.22 18.78
C ARG A 8 -9.37 5.99 18.32
N HIS A 9 -8.32 5.28 17.92
CA HIS A 9 -7.10 5.92 17.45
C HIS A 9 -7.38 6.74 16.17
N PRO A 10 -6.86 7.98 16.05
CA PRO A 10 -7.13 8.83 14.88
C PRO A 10 -6.79 8.17 13.53
N LEU A 11 -5.69 7.42 13.47
CA LEU A 11 -5.30 6.68 12.25
C LEU A 11 -6.35 5.64 11.87
N THR A 12 -6.88 4.87 12.83
CA THR A 12 -7.91 3.87 12.56
C THR A 12 -9.18 4.53 12.04
N THR A 13 -9.62 5.61 12.69
CA THR A 13 -10.82 6.35 12.28
C THR A 13 -10.64 6.97 10.89
N LEU A 14 -9.45 7.51 10.57
CA LEU A 14 -9.17 8.06 9.25
C LEU A 14 -9.12 6.98 8.17
N MET A 15 -8.44 5.86 8.43
CA MET A 15 -8.34 4.76 7.47
C MET A 15 -9.71 4.19 7.13
N GLU A 16 -10.56 3.94 8.13
CA GLU A 16 -11.92 3.49 7.91
C GLU A 16 -12.74 4.52 7.13
N ARG A 17 -12.65 5.81 7.49
CA ARG A 17 -13.36 6.86 6.75
C ARG A 17 -12.96 6.91 5.27
N VAL A 18 -11.68 6.70 4.94
CA VAL A 18 -11.23 6.64 3.54
C VAL A 18 -11.71 5.35 2.88
N ALA A 19 -11.58 4.20 3.55
CA ALA A 19 -12.02 2.91 3.02
C ALA A 19 -13.52 2.87 2.74
N ASP A 20 -14.35 3.46 3.62
CA ASP A 20 -15.80 3.54 3.47
C ASP A 20 -16.22 4.24 2.17
N VAL A 21 -15.45 5.23 1.70
CA VAL A 21 -15.72 5.90 0.42
C VAL A 21 -15.62 4.91 -0.74
N PHE A 22 -14.59 4.06 -0.74
CA PHE A 22 -14.38 3.07 -1.79
C PHE A 22 -15.32 1.88 -1.69
N VAL A 23 -15.62 1.42 -0.48
CA VAL A 23 -16.64 0.39 -0.25
C VAL A 23 -18.01 0.85 -0.75
N ALA A 24 -18.37 2.12 -0.55
CA ALA A 24 -19.60 2.70 -1.10
C ALA A 24 -19.61 2.77 -2.64
N MET A 25 -18.45 2.77 -3.28
CA MET A 25 -18.28 2.66 -4.74
C MET A 25 -18.26 1.21 -5.26
N GLY A 26 -18.29 0.21 -4.37
CA GLY A 26 -18.27 -1.21 -4.73
C GLY A 26 -16.89 -1.89 -4.66
N TYR A 27 -15.87 -1.23 -4.10
CA TYR A 27 -14.57 -1.86 -3.84
C TYR A 27 -14.65 -2.78 -2.63
N GLU A 28 -13.83 -3.83 -2.61
CA GLU A 28 -13.66 -4.71 -1.46
C GLU A 28 -12.39 -4.39 -0.67
N ILE A 29 -12.42 -4.58 0.65
CA ILE A 29 -11.19 -4.50 1.45
C ILE A 29 -10.35 -5.75 1.20
N ALA A 30 -9.06 -5.56 0.88
CA ALA A 30 -8.07 -6.62 0.85
C ALA A 30 -6.98 -6.32 1.90
N GLU A 31 -6.61 -7.36 2.66
CA GLU A 31 -5.55 -7.29 3.65
C GLU A 31 -4.46 -8.30 3.30
N GLY A 32 -3.24 -8.05 3.75
CA GLY A 32 -2.13 -8.96 3.56
C GLY A 32 -1.07 -8.78 4.64
N PRO A 33 -0.04 -9.64 4.63
CA PRO A 33 0.92 -9.70 5.71
C PRO A 33 1.79 -8.45 5.76
N GLU A 34 2.32 -8.13 6.95
CA GLU A 34 3.28 -7.05 7.15
C GLU A 34 4.72 -7.50 6.88
N VAL A 35 5.03 -8.75 7.21
CA VAL A 35 6.25 -9.45 6.80
C VAL A 35 5.97 -10.12 5.46
N GLU A 36 6.68 -9.71 4.42
CA GLU A 36 6.38 -10.06 3.03
C GLU A 36 7.60 -10.64 2.32
N ALA A 37 7.37 -11.55 1.37
CA ALA A 37 8.43 -12.03 0.51
C ALA A 37 8.86 -10.92 -0.45
N GLU A 38 10.17 -10.79 -0.69
CA GLU A 38 10.76 -9.79 -1.59
C GLU A 38 10.09 -9.83 -2.97
N TRP A 39 9.72 -11.02 -3.43
CA TRP A 39 9.02 -11.21 -4.69
C TRP A 39 7.71 -10.42 -4.78
N PHE A 40 6.86 -10.47 -3.75
CA PHE A 40 5.60 -9.74 -3.74
C PHE A 40 5.82 -8.23 -3.55
N ASN A 41 6.84 -7.83 -2.79
CA ASN A 41 7.14 -6.42 -2.53
C ASN A 41 7.82 -5.71 -3.69
N PHE A 42 8.56 -6.43 -4.54
CA PHE A 42 9.36 -5.82 -5.58
C PHE A 42 9.22 -6.50 -6.95
N ASP A 43 9.55 -7.79 -7.07
CA ASP A 43 9.62 -8.46 -8.38
C ASP A 43 8.27 -8.45 -9.12
N ALA A 44 7.19 -8.81 -8.43
CA ALA A 44 5.83 -8.82 -8.97
C ALA A 44 5.34 -7.44 -9.40
N LEU A 45 6.04 -6.38 -8.97
CA LEU A 45 5.70 -4.97 -9.18
C LEU A 45 6.76 -4.27 -10.05
N ASN A 46 7.49 -5.05 -10.86
CA ASN A 46 8.43 -4.57 -11.87
C ASN A 46 9.59 -3.70 -11.31
N PHE A 47 9.93 -3.84 -10.04
CA PHE A 47 11.17 -3.30 -9.51
C PHE A 47 12.32 -4.14 -10.03
N VAL A 48 13.30 -3.54 -10.69
CA VAL A 48 14.52 -4.26 -11.12
C VAL A 48 15.41 -4.62 -9.92
N PRO A 49 16.29 -5.64 -10.02
CA PRO A 49 17.15 -6.06 -8.91
C PRO A 49 18.04 -4.93 -8.34
N ASP A 50 18.58 -4.06 -9.20
CA ASP A 50 19.44 -2.95 -8.77
C ASP A 50 18.66 -1.67 -8.37
N HIS A 51 17.34 -1.78 -8.16
CA HIS A 51 16.52 -0.61 -7.83
C HIS A 51 16.87 -0.07 -6.43
N PRO A 52 17.06 1.26 -6.23
CA PRO A 52 17.44 1.83 -4.94
C PRO A 52 16.56 1.40 -3.76
N ALA A 53 15.24 1.34 -3.97
CA ALA A 53 14.30 0.87 -2.94
C ALA A 53 14.56 -0.56 -2.42
N ARG A 54 15.31 -1.41 -3.14
CA ARG A 54 15.73 -2.75 -2.68
C ARG A 54 16.97 -2.71 -1.79
N GLN A 55 17.60 -1.55 -1.62
CA GLN A 55 18.80 -1.46 -0.81
C GLN A 55 18.46 -1.43 0.70
N MET A 56 19.36 -1.94 1.53
CA MET A 56 19.16 -2.00 2.99
C MET A 56 19.01 -0.63 3.65
N GLN A 57 19.41 0.43 2.95
CA GLN A 57 19.24 1.82 3.36
C GLN A 57 17.77 2.27 3.30
N ASP A 58 16.92 1.63 2.49
CA ASP A 58 15.52 2.02 2.25
C ASP A 58 14.50 0.97 2.75
N THR A 59 14.95 -0.28 2.97
CA THR A 59 14.07 -1.41 3.31
C THR A 59 14.57 -2.18 4.53
N PHE A 60 13.64 -2.52 5.44
CA PHE A 60 13.93 -3.45 6.53
C PHE A 60 13.90 -4.91 6.04
N PHE A 61 15.06 -5.54 6.01
CA PHE A 61 15.21 -6.96 5.75
C PHE A 61 15.05 -7.79 7.02
N VAL A 62 14.34 -8.91 6.91
CA VAL A 62 14.11 -9.83 8.03
C VAL A 62 15.18 -10.91 7.99
N GLN A 63 15.95 -11.05 9.08
CA GLN A 63 16.96 -12.09 9.18
C GLN A 63 16.31 -13.48 9.16
N GLY A 64 16.73 -14.31 8.22
CA GLY A 64 16.30 -15.71 8.09
C GLY A 64 17.26 -16.67 8.79
N THR A 65 17.07 -17.96 8.54
CA THR A 65 17.97 -19.02 9.02
C THR A 65 18.30 -19.98 7.88
N THR A 66 19.57 -20.28 7.70
CA THR A 66 20.07 -21.25 6.72
C THR A 66 19.72 -22.69 7.15
N PRO A 67 19.76 -23.68 6.24
CA PRO A 67 19.47 -25.08 6.58
C PRO A 67 20.36 -25.67 7.69
N ASP A 68 21.59 -25.18 7.84
CA ASP A 68 22.53 -25.56 8.90
C ASP A 68 22.34 -24.77 10.22
N GLY A 69 21.26 -23.98 10.33
CA GLY A 69 20.83 -23.31 11.55
C GLY A 69 21.52 -21.97 11.84
N LYS A 70 22.22 -21.39 10.87
CA LYS A 70 22.89 -20.08 11.02
C LYS A 70 21.98 -18.96 10.56
N ALA A 71 22.19 -17.77 11.10
CA ALA A 71 21.51 -16.59 10.60
C ALA A 71 21.94 -16.27 9.15
N THR A 72 21.00 -15.86 8.30
CA THR A 72 21.32 -15.32 6.98
C THR A 72 22.00 -13.96 7.11
N GLU A 73 22.87 -13.61 6.15
CA GLU A 73 23.50 -12.28 6.09
C GLU A 73 22.74 -11.37 5.13
N GLY A 74 22.73 -10.06 5.39
CA GLY A 74 22.14 -9.08 4.49
C GLY A 74 20.66 -9.34 4.15
N ASP A 75 20.38 -9.42 2.85
CA ASP A 75 19.09 -9.64 2.20
C ASP A 75 18.82 -11.10 1.80
N GLU A 76 19.73 -12.03 2.13
CA GLU A 76 19.69 -13.43 1.66
C GLU A 76 18.44 -14.22 2.05
N SER A 77 17.66 -13.75 3.04
CA SER A 77 16.41 -14.40 3.42
C SER A 77 15.30 -14.24 2.37
N GLY A 78 15.37 -13.22 1.52
CA GLY A 78 14.30 -12.84 0.59
C GLY A 78 13.01 -12.40 1.29
N VAL A 79 13.09 -11.93 2.54
CA VAL A 79 11.94 -11.50 3.34
C VAL A 79 12.16 -10.10 3.89
N VAL A 80 11.15 -9.25 3.79
CA VAL A 80 11.18 -7.84 4.20
C VAL A 80 9.97 -7.48 5.05
N LEU A 81 10.05 -6.38 5.79
CA LEU A 81 8.84 -5.66 6.18
C LEU A 81 8.36 -4.87 4.97
N ARG A 82 7.09 -5.02 4.59
CA ARG A 82 6.56 -4.39 3.36
C ARG A 82 6.74 -2.87 3.37
N THR A 83 7.19 -2.32 2.25
CA THR A 83 7.48 -0.88 2.12
C THR A 83 6.30 -0.07 1.57
N HIS A 84 5.27 -0.79 1.12
CA HIS A 84 3.97 -0.29 0.66
C HIS A 84 2.93 -1.42 0.74
N THR A 85 1.67 -1.13 0.43
CA THR A 85 0.55 -2.11 0.45
C THR A 85 0.27 -2.76 -0.91
N SER A 86 0.94 -2.36 -1.98
CA SER A 86 0.85 -3.00 -3.31
C SER A 86 1.09 -4.53 -3.35
N PRO A 87 1.88 -5.17 -2.45
CA PRO A 87 1.95 -6.64 -2.39
C PRO A 87 0.58 -7.30 -2.25
N VAL A 88 -0.33 -6.65 -1.52
CA VAL A 88 -1.71 -7.12 -1.31
C VAL A 88 -2.49 -7.11 -2.62
N GLN A 89 -2.20 -6.17 -3.52
CA GLN A 89 -2.81 -6.11 -4.86
C GLN A 89 -2.33 -7.27 -5.72
N ALA A 90 -1.02 -7.55 -5.73
CA ALA A 90 -0.45 -8.68 -6.45
C ALA A 90 -1.05 -10.02 -5.97
N ARG A 91 -1.16 -10.21 -4.65
CA ARG A 91 -1.85 -11.37 -4.05
C ARG A 91 -3.32 -11.43 -4.47
N SER A 92 -4.04 -10.31 -4.42
CA SER A 92 -5.45 -10.24 -4.84
C SER A 92 -5.64 -10.66 -6.30
N LEU A 93 -4.72 -10.28 -7.19
CA LEU A 93 -4.77 -10.65 -8.61
C LEU A 93 -4.43 -12.13 -8.88
N LEU A 94 -3.69 -12.80 -7.97
CA LEU A 94 -3.44 -14.24 -8.07
C LEU A 94 -4.61 -15.08 -7.56
N GLU A 95 -5.35 -14.56 -6.58
CA GLU A 95 -6.45 -15.27 -5.92
C GLU A 95 -7.81 -15.02 -6.57
N ARG A 96 -7.97 -13.93 -7.33
CA ARG A 96 -9.23 -13.48 -7.90
C ARG A 96 -9.16 -13.42 -9.42
N LYS A 97 -10.32 -13.56 -10.08
CA LYS A 97 -10.46 -13.31 -11.52
C LYS A 97 -11.00 -11.89 -11.74
N PRO A 98 -10.57 -11.18 -12.80
CA PRO A 98 -11.18 -9.90 -13.18
C PRO A 98 -12.70 -10.03 -13.40
N PRO A 99 -13.47 -8.96 -13.10
CA PRO A 99 -13.01 -7.68 -12.58
C PRO A 99 -12.55 -7.72 -11.11
N VAL A 100 -11.51 -6.95 -10.78
CA VAL A 100 -10.96 -6.82 -9.41
C VAL A 100 -10.93 -5.35 -9.00
N TYR A 101 -11.68 -5.02 -7.95
CA TYR A 101 -11.71 -3.69 -7.33
C TYR A 101 -11.41 -3.83 -5.84
N VAL A 102 -10.20 -3.48 -5.42
CA VAL A 102 -9.76 -3.65 -4.03
C VAL A 102 -9.15 -2.38 -3.46
N VAL A 103 -9.37 -2.17 -2.17
CA VAL A 103 -8.67 -1.18 -1.35
C VAL A 103 -7.84 -1.92 -0.29
N CYS A 104 -6.58 -1.54 -0.15
CA CYS A 104 -5.58 -2.21 0.67
C CYS A 104 -5.10 -1.27 1.78
N PRO A 105 -5.88 -1.04 2.86
CA PRO A 105 -5.40 -0.29 4.01
C PRO A 105 -4.37 -1.13 4.79
N GLY A 106 -3.29 -0.52 5.26
CA GLY A 106 -2.32 -1.27 6.02
C GLY A 106 -1.13 -0.48 6.54
N ARG A 107 -0.52 -1.02 7.60
CA ARG A 107 0.76 -0.55 8.13
C ARG A 107 1.91 -0.93 7.20
N VAL A 108 2.86 -0.02 7.01
CA VAL A 108 4.03 -0.16 6.15
C VAL A 108 5.26 0.39 6.85
N TYR A 109 6.44 0.04 6.33
CA TYR A 109 7.71 0.25 7.00
C TYR A 109 8.74 0.87 6.05
N ARG A 110 9.46 1.88 6.52
CA ARG A 110 10.60 2.50 5.83
C ARG A 110 11.67 2.87 6.84
N THR A 111 12.92 2.94 6.40
CA THR A 111 14.09 3.28 7.21
C THR A 111 14.27 4.79 7.42
N ASP A 112 13.20 5.57 7.24
CA ASP A 112 13.21 7.02 7.45
C ASP A 112 13.47 7.34 8.93
N GLU A 113 14.37 8.29 9.19
CA GLU A 113 14.62 8.81 10.54
C GLU A 113 13.36 9.46 11.11
N LEU A 114 13.07 9.20 12.39
CA LEU A 114 11.88 9.75 13.04
C LEU A 114 12.03 11.25 13.28
N ASP A 115 11.18 12.04 12.64
CA ASP A 115 11.06 13.48 12.86
C ASP A 115 9.58 13.93 12.88
N ALA A 116 9.33 15.24 12.82
CA ALA A 116 7.97 15.79 12.88
C ALA A 116 7.08 15.43 11.67
N THR A 117 7.68 14.99 10.57
CA THR A 117 7.05 14.72 9.27
C THR A 117 7.35 13.33 8.70
N HIS A 118 8.32 12.60 9.28
CA HIS A 118 8.73 11.27 8.86
C HIS A 118 8.63 10.29 10.03
N THR A 119 8.13 9.09 9.76
CA THR A 119 8.07 7.99 10.72
C THR A 119 8.42 6.68 10.03
N PRO A 120 9.26 5.84 10.64
CA PRO A 120 9.66 4.56 10.03
C PRO A 120 8.49 3.57 9.95
N VAL A 121 7.42 3.82 10.71
CA VAL A 121 6.19 3.02 10.72
C VAL A 121 5.00 3.94 10.48
N PHE A 122 4.30 3.72 9.37
CA PHE A 122 3.12 4.50 9.01
C PHE A 122 2.07 3.63 8.33
N HIS A 123 0.97 4.23 7.88
CA HIS A 123 -0.11 3.52 7.23
C HIS A 123 -0.33 4.09 5.84
N GLN A 124 -0.58 3.20 4.89
CA GLN A 124 -1.01 3.52 3.54
C GLN A 124 -2.38 2.92 3.28
N ILE A 125 -3.03 3.47 2.27
CA ILE A 125 -4.24 2.93 1.68
C ILE A 125 -4.02 2.98 0.18
N GLU A 126 -3.84 1.82 -0.43
CA GLU A 126 -3.75 1.73 -1.88
C GLU A 126 -5.00 1.13 -2.49
N LEU A 127 -5.16 1.34 -3.80
CA LEU A 127 -6.34 0.98 -4.56
C LEU A 127 -5.89 0.30 -5.85
N LEU A 128 -6.61 -0.75 -6.23
CA LEU A 128 -6.46 -1.39 -7.53
C LEU A 128 -7.84 -1.60 -8.15
N ALA A 129 -7.96 -1.20 -9.41
CA ALA A 129 -9.10 -1.49 -10.27
C ALA A 129 -8.58 -2.13 -11.55
N VAL A 130 -9.02 -3.36 -11.84
CA VAL A 130 -8.71 -4.11 -13.06
C VAL A 130 -10.01 -4.60 -13.66
N ASP A 131 -10.39 -4.02 -14.79
CA ASP A 131 -11.57 -4.40 -15.57
C ASP A 131 -11.36 -4.03 -17.04
N GLU A 132 -12.14 -4.63 -17.94
CA GLU A 132 -12.14 -4.33 -19.36
C GLU A 132 -12.62 -2.90 -19.60
N GLY A 133 -11.84 -2.14 -20.38
CA GLY A 133 -12.21 -0.79 -20.80
C GLY A 133 -11.90 0.32 -19.80
N LEU A 134 -11.24 0.03 -18.67
CA LEU A 134 -10.76 1.08 -17.77
C LEU A 134 -9.75 2.01 -18.46
N THR A 135 -9.84 3.29 -18.11
CA THR A 135 -9.00 4.37 -18.64
C THR A 135 -8.47 5.26 -17.52
N MET A 136 -7.50 6.13 -17.84
CA MET A 136 -7.04 7.17 -16.90
C MET A 136 -8.15 8.14 -16.47
N ALA A 137 -9.24 8.26 -17.24
CA ALA A 137 -10.39 9.08 -16.84
C ALA A 137 -11.10 8.46 -15.63
N ASP A 138 -11.17 7.12 -15.54
CA ASP A 138 -11.77 6.40 -14.42
C ASP A 138 -10.93 6.54 -13.16
N LEU A 139 -9.60 6.47 -13.27
CA LEU A 139 -8.69 6.79 -12.16
C LEU A 139 -8.91 8.22 -11.66
N LYS A 140 -8.94 9.20 -12.57
CA LYS A 140 -9.18 10.59 -12.20
C LYS A 140 -10.54 10.78 -11.53
N GLY A 141 -11.60 10.17 -12.08
CA GLY A 141 -12.95 10.25 -11.52
C GLY A 141 -13.04 9.63 -10.12
N THR A 142 -12.37 8.50 -9.91
CA THR A 142 -12.26 7.82 -8.62
C THR A 142 -11.58 8.71 -7.57
N LEU A 143 -10.45 9.33 -7.93
CA LEU A 143 -9.73 10.23 -7.04
C LEU A 143 -10.51 11.53 -6.76
N ASP A 144 -11.17 12.09 -7.77
CA ASP A 144 -12.04 13.27 -7.60
C ASP A 144 -13.20 12.97 -6.63
N HIS A 145 -13.83 11.80 -6.76
CA HIS A 145 -14.90 11.38 -5.86
C HIS A 145 -14.39 11.25 -4.42
N MET A 146 -13.24 10.58 -4.22
CA MET A 146 -12.62 10.44 -2.90
C MET A 146 -12.34 11.81 -2.26
N VAL A 147 -11.70 12.71 -3.00
CA VAL A 147 -11.35 14.05 -2.50
C VAL A 147 -12.61 14.84 -2.13
N GLN A 148 -13.66 14.80 -2.97
CA GLN A 148 -14.90 15.49 -2.69
C GLN A 148 -15.66 14.91 -1.48
N ALA A 149 -15.67 13.59 -1.32
CA ALA A 149 -16.28 12.93 -0.18
C ALA A 149 -15.59 13.26 1.15
N LEU A 150 -14.25 13.41 1.13
CA LEU A 150 -13.46 13.68 2.33
C LEU A 150 -13.42 15.16 2.70
N PHE A 151 -13.33 16.05 1.70
CA PHE A 151 -13.01 17.47 1.89
C PHE A 151 -14.10 18.45 1.41
N GLY A 152 -15.14 17.96 0.73
CA GLY A 152 -16.28 18.75 0.27
C GLY A 152 -16.33 18.97 -1.25
N PRO A 153 -17.50 19.38 -1.78
CA PRO A 153 -17.81 19.35 -3.21
C PRO A 153 -16.96 20.31 -4.06
N ASP A 154 -16.38 21.35 -3.47
CA ASP A 154 -15.60 22.36 -4.19
C ASP A 154 -14.14 21.96 -4.42
N MET A 155 -13.67 20.84 -3.87
CA MET A 155 -12.29 20.40 -4.02
C MET A 155 -11.99 19.83 -5.40
N LYS A 156 -10.72 20.00 -5.81
CA LYS A 156 -10.23 19.62 -7.15
C LYS A 156 -8.94 18.81 -7.04
N THR A 157 -8.86 17.71 -7.79
CA THR A 157 -7.64 16.91 -7.92
C THR A 157 -6.76 17.43 -9.06
N ARG A 158 -5.45 17.32 -8.89
CA ARG A 158 -4.45 17.61 -9.94
C ARG A 158 -3.48 16.45 -10.06
N LEU A 159 -3.52 15.77 -11.21
CA LEU A 159 -2.56 14.72 -11.58
C LEU A 159 -1.33 15.36 -12.26
N ARG A 160 -0.13 14.89 -11.92
CA ARG A 160 1.12 15.38 -12.51
C ARG A 160 1.97 14.18 -12.91
N PRO A 161 2.44 14.11 -14.17
CA PRO A 161 3.29 12.99 -14.59
C PRO A 161 4.44 12.73 -13.62
N ASN A 162 4.59 11.46 -13.27
CA ASN A 162 5.66 10.97 -12.40
C ASN A 162 6.12 9.60 -12.92
N PHE A 163 6.95 8.88 -12.16
CA PHE A 163 7.40 7.54 -12.49
C PHE A 163 7.23 6.60 -11.29
N PHE A 164 6.54 5.48 -11.52
CA PHE A 164 6.50 4.35 -10.61
C PHE A 164 6.70 3.06 -11.42
N PRO A 165 7.52 2.10 -10.95
CA PRO A 165 7.86 0.90 -11.73
C PRO A 165 6.66 0.05 -12.18
N PHE A 166 5.56 0.06 -11.42
CA PHE A 166 4.37 -0.78 -11.61
C PHE A 166 3.20 -0.07 -12.32
N THR A 167 3.35 1.18 -12.77
CA THR A 167 2.29 1.89 -13.51
C THR A 167 2.83 2.60 -14.76
N GLU A 168 2.11 2.49 -15.87
CA GLU A 168 2.37 3.27 -17.08
C GLU A 168 1.04 3.57 -17.80
N PRO A 169 0.61 4.84 -17.94
CA PRO A 169 1.27 6.05 -17.45
C PRO A 169 1.23 6.21 -15.91
N SER A 170 2.14 7.02 -15.37
CA SER A 170 2.29 7.34 -13.94
C SER A 170 2.00 8.82 -13.64
N ALA A 171 1.36 9.13 -12.50
CA ALA A 171 0.92 10.48 -12.13
C ALA A 171 0.90 10.78 -10.62
#